data_AF-A0A2K9NLD1-F1
#
_entry.id   AF-A0A2K9NLD1-F1
#
_cell.length_a   1.000
_cell.length_b   1.000
_cell.length_c   1.000
_cell.angle_alpha   90.00
_cell.angle_beta   90.00
_cell.angle_gamma   90.00
#
_symmetry.space_group_name_H-M   'P 1'
#
loop_
_entity.id
_entity.type
_entity.pdbx_description
1 polymer ?
#
loop_
_entity_poly.entity_id
_entity_poly.type
_entity_poly.pdbx_seq_one_letter_code
_entity_poly.pdbx_strand_id
1 'polypeptide(L)'
;MILNGLVCALLGVVEAAGPGTAAGRARDLTVSWLRWNYAGDILEDASLPRLLSRAADAGYRTLLVQGYGHILTEHAGPAGGKSVSAFDALAAWAAGKDMILAGTPDRCLLVDLTRWQAAGRPDPAALSPMPFGAALSPHLLDLGADMGGAGPFLAFLADMGAKGERGVFVLNYENYADVEDPSPDFPRPLARLYCVAAGLKPNRILETHDFTANSRILFFDYSQHALDFRRRLDEGWDGRDYPAYLRREFARGGDTHFYLWPGVTPGQMDWVEMERLWQGELSRWGGADRFADHWQRYRTIGRDYLRCNILEPAALLDRIEDRPGSAIWWSNAFCTIYSALHHGLSGKRRLYEEWIETLARRAPSLLLYGADHANMSVNGMNAAEYHAAYHRAGGDPLAARHLYRRSLRF
;
A
#
# COMPACT_ATOMS: atom_id res chain seq x y z
N MET A 1 -20.05 3.72 -14.49
CA MET A 1 -18.71 3.30 -14.03
C MET A 1 -18.70 1.79 -13.93
N ILE A 2 -18.03 1.11 -14.85
CA ILE A 2 -18.07 -0.37 -15.00
C ILE A 2 -17.40 -1.11 -13.84
N LEU A 3 -16.57 -0.44 -13.03
CA LEU A 3 -15.98 -1.05 -11.84
C LEU A 3 -16.83 -0.93 -10.57
N ASN A 4 -18.02 -0.32 -10.63
CA ASN A 4 -18.95 -0.33 -9.51
C ASN A 4 -19.48 -1.76 -9.31
N GLY A 5 -19.13 -2.39 -8.18
CA GLY A 5 -19.44 -3.79 -7.94
C GLY A 5 -18.46 -4.76 -8.62
N LEU A 6 -17.20 -4.33 -8.82
CA LEU A 6 -16.11 -5.20 -9.22
C LEU A 6 -15.73 -6.15 -8.08
N VAL A 7 -15.49 -7.42 -8.44
CA VAL A 7 -14.72 -8.36 -7.62
C VAL A 7 -13.55 -8.92 -8.42
N CYS A 8 -12.40 -9.11 -7.77
CA CYS A 8 -11.25 -9.77 -8.38
C CYS A 8 -11.28 -11.27 -8.05
N ALA A 9 -10.71 -12.08 -8.94
CA ALA A 9 -10.60 -13.51 -8.75
C ALA A 9 -9.31 -14.08 -9.32
N LEU A 10 -8.87 -15.20 -8.76
CA LEU A 10 -7.76 -16.01 -9.24
C LEU A 10 -8.28 -17.31 -9.85
N LEU A 11 -7.79 -17.62 -11.05
CA LEU A 11 -8.02 -18.88 -11.72
C LEU A 11 -6.75 -19.73 -11.66
N GLY A 12 -6.80 -20.84 -10.92
CA GLY A 12 -5.66 -21.73 -10.78
C GLY A 12 -5.95 -22.94 -9.89
N VAL A 13 -5.06 -23.93 -9.93
CA VAL A 13 -5.17 -25.14 -9.11
C VAL A 13 -4.47 -24.89 -7.78
N VAL A 14 -5.24 -24.68 -6.71
CA VAL A 14 -4.74 -24.32 -5.38
C VAL A 14 -3.80 -25.40 -4.84
N GLU A 15 -4.12 -26.67 -5.04
CA GLU A 15 -3.32 -27.81 -4.60
C GLU A 15 -1.94 -27.83 -5.26
N ALA A 16 -1.82 -27.32 -6.48
CA ALA A 16 -0.55 -27.19 -7.20
C ALA A 16 0.26 -25.95 -6.79
N ALA A 17 -0.37 -24.97 -6.12
CA ALA A 17 0.23 -23.71 -5.70
C ALA A 17 0.66 -23.72 -4.23
N GLY A 18 1.31 -24.80 -3.81
CA GLY A 18 1.86 -24.94 -2.46
C GLY A 18 3.04 -24.00 -2.18
N PRO A 19 3.35 -23.71 -0.90
CA PRO A 19 4.54 -22.95 -0.51
C PRO A 19 5.83 -23.52 -1.13
N GLY A 20 6.68 -22.65 -1.66
CA GLY A 20 7.95 -23.03 -2.28
C GLY A 20 7.86 -23.56 -3.73
N THR A 21 6.66 -23.71 -4.28
CA THR A 21 6.47 -24.04 -5.71
C THR A 21 6.48 -22.80 -6.59
N ALA A 22 6.77 -22.96 -7.89
CA ALA A 22 6.67 -21.86 -8.87
C ALA A 22 5.24 -21.30 -8.96
N ALA A 23 4.23 -22.18 -9.00
CA ALA A 23 2.82 -21.79 -9.02
C ALA A 23 2.40 -21.07 -7.73
N GLY A 24 2.87 -21.51 -6.57
CA GLY A 24 2.69 -20.81 -5.30
C GLY A 24 3.30 -19.41 -5.32
N ARG A 25 4.51 -19.27 -5.86
CA ARG A 25 5.16 -17.95 -6.01
C ARG A 25 4.42 -17.04 -6.98
N ALA A 26 3.98 -17.58 -8.12
CA ALA A 26 3.19 -16.86 -9.12
C ALA A 26 1.87 -16.35 -8.51
N ARG A 27 1.16 -17.21 -7.77
CA ARG A 27 -0.04 -16.85 -7.01
C ARG A 27 0.23 -15.74 -6.00
N ASP A 28 1.27 -15.88 -5.17
CA ASP A 28 1.59 -14.92 -4.12
C ASP A 28 1.94 -13.54 -4.66
N LEU A 29 2.68 -13.47 -5.77
CA LEU A 29 2.97 -12.22 -6.47
C LEU A 29 1.71 -11.61 -7.08
N THR A 30 0.84 -12.43 -7.68
CA THR A 30 -0.46 -11.98 -8.23
C THR A 30 -1.32 -11.30 -7.17
N VAL A 31 -1.50 -11.94 -6.02
CA VAL A 31 -2.26 -11.37 -4.90
C VAL A 31 -1.59 -10.11 -4.36
N SER A 32 -0.27 -10.13 -4.19
CA SER A 32 0.44 -8.98 -3.63
C SER A 32 0.28 -7.74 -4.51
N TRP A 33 0.40 -7.89 -5.84
CA TRP A 33 0.16 -6.79 -6.79
C TRP A 33 -1.29 -6.33 -6.84
N LEU A 34 -2.23 -7.27 -6.77
CA LEU A 34 -3.65 -6.92 -6.66
C LEU A 34 -3.94 -6.06 -5.43
N ARG A 35 -3.38 -6.41 -4.27
CA ARG A 35 -3.62 -5.71 -3.00
C ARG A 35 -3.09 -4.27 -2.95
N TRP A 36 -2.24 -3.84 -3.87
CA TRP A 36 -1.86 -2.42 -3.96
C TRP A 36 -3.04 -1.51 -4.28
N ASN A 37 -3.93 -1.95 -5.19
CA ASN A 37 -5.03 -1.13 -5.70
C ASN A 37 -6.43 -1.73 -5.48
N TYR A 38 -6.51 -2.92 -4.87
CA TYR A 38 -7.77 -3.62 -4.67
C TYR A 38 -8.01 -4.05 -3.22
N ALA A 39 -9.11 -3.53 -2.65
CA ALA A 39 -9.49 -3.72 -1.26
C ALA A 39 -10.76 -4.56 -1.04
N GLY A 40 -11.32 -5.14 -2.11
CA GLY A 40 -12.44 -6.08 -2.00
C GLY A 40 -11.98 -7.53 -1.77
N ASP A 41 -12.93 -8.45 -1.66
CA ASP A 41 -12.61 -9.88 -1.60
C ASP A 41 -11.98 -10.36 -2.91
N ILE A 42 -11.03 -11.29 -2.81
CA ILE A 42 -10.46 -11.99 -3.95
C ILE A 42 -11.01 -13.40 -3.94
N LEU A 43 -11.79 -13.76 -4.96
CA LEU A 43 -12.26 -15.13 -5.13
C LEU A 43 -11.13 -16.01 -5.67
N GLU A 44 -11.16 -17.30 -5.40
CA GLU A 44 -10.20 -18.23 -5.96
C GLU A 44 -10.90 -19.57 -6.24
N ASP A 45 -10.62 -20.13 -7.43
CA ASP A 45 -11.13 -21.43 -7.87
C ASP A 45 -10.30 -21.95 -9.06
N ALA A 46 -10.36 -23.26 -9.29
CA ALA A 46 -9.79 -23.88 -10.49
C ALA A 46 -10.74 -23.82 -11.72
N SER A 47 -11.99 -23.36 -11.54
CA SER A 47 -13.01 -23.33 -12.60
C SER A 47 -13.58 -21.93 -12.81
N LEU A 48 -13.41 -21.42 -14.03
CA LEU A 48 -13.98 -20.14 -14.44
C LEU A 48 -15.53 -20.12 -14.32
N PRO A 49 -16.30 -21.13 -14.78
CA PRO A 49 -17.74 -21.19 -14.54
C PRO A 49 -18.16 -21.07 -13.06
N ARG A 50 -17.39 -21.68 -12.14
CA ARG A 50 -17.67 -21.57 -10.71
C ARG A 50 -17.38 -20.17 -10.16
N LEU A 51 -16.28 -19.54 -10.59
CA LEU A 51 -15.99 -18.14 -10.24
C LEU A 51 -17.09 -17.19 -10.69
N LEU A 52 -17.54 -17.32 -11.94
CA LEU A 52 -18.62 -16.51 -12.50
C LEU A 52 -19.91 -16.67 -11.71
N SER A 53 -20.30 -17.90 -11.41
CA SER A 53 -21.52 -18.19 -10.65
C SER A 53 -21.43 -17.62 -9.24
N ARG A 54 -20.33 -17.88 -8.52
CA ARG A 54 -20.11 -17.35 -7.15
C ARG A 54 -20.16 -15.83 -7.11
N ALA A 55 -19.50 -15.16 -8.05
CA ALA A 55 -19.48 -13.71 -8.12
C ALA A 55 -20.88 -13.14 -8.43
N ALA A 56 -21.56 -13.74 -9.40
CA ALA A 56 -22.89 -13.29 -9.81
C ALA A 56 -23.96 -13.52 -8.72
N ASP A 57 -23.90 -14.66 -8.03
CA ASP A 57 -24.81 -15.00 -6.94
C ASP A 57 -24.56 -14.14 -5.69
N ALA A 58 -23.32 -13.64 -5.50
CA ALA A 58 -22.99 -12.64 -4.49
C ALA A 58 -23.38 -11.20 -4.88
N GLY A 59 -23.98 -11.00 -6.06
CA GLY A 59 -24.49 -9.70 -6.51
C GLY A 59 -23.43 -8.76 -7.10
N TYR A 60 -22.23 -9.26 -7.40
CA TYR A 60 -21.23 -8.46 -8.12
C TYR A 60 -21.68 -8.24 -9.57
N ARG A 61 -21.27 -7.10 -10.14
CA ARG A 61 -21.63 -6.70 -11.51
C ARG A 61 -20.51 -6.99 -12.49
N THR A 62 -19.28 -6.97 -12.02
CA THR A 62 -18.08 -7.11 -12.85
C THR A 62 -17.11 -8.05 -12.14
N LEU A 63 -16.50 -8.96 -12.90
CA LEU A 63 -15.49 -9.90 -12.41
C LEU A 63 -14.19 -9.69 -13.19
N LEU A 64 -13.08 -9.45 -12.49
CA LEU A 64 -11.73 -9.49 -13.06
C LEU A 64 -11.04 -10.78 -12.62
N VAL A 65 -10.82 -11.71 -13.55
CA VAL A 65 -10.16 -12.99 -13.29
C VAL A 65 -8.72 -12.92 -13.75
N GLN A 66 -7.77 -13.36 -12.92
CA GLN A 66 -6.35 -13.48 -13.26
C GLN A 66 -5.85 -14.90 -13.05
N GLY A 67 -5.09 -15.41 -14.01
CA GLY A 67 -4.28 -16.62 -13.80
C GLY A 67 -3.12 -16.36 -12.85
N TYR A 68 -2.63 -17.40 -12.18
CA TYR A 68 -1.40 -17.27 -11.38
C TYR A 68 -0.23 -16.78 -12.24
N GLY A 69 0.45 -15.74 -11.78
CA GLY A 69 1.57 -15.11 -12.46
C GLY A 69 1.15 -13.94 -13.36
N HIS A 70 -0.15 -13.67 -13.52
CA HIS A 70 -0.60 -12.49 -14.22
C HIS A 70 -0.61 -11.28 -13.27
N ILE A 71 0.17 -10.25 -13.56
CA ILE A 71 0.36 -9.06 -12.74
C ILE A 71 -0.30 -7.85 -13.42
N LEU A 72 -1.04 -7.07 -12.63
CA LEU A 72 -1.52 -5.75 -13.04
C LEU A 72 -0.52 -4.69 -12.57
N THR A 73 0.11 -4.00 -13.51
CA THR A 73 1.13 -3.00 -13.23
C THR A 73 0.59 -1.59 -13.33
N GLU A 74 1.09 -0.71 -12.47
CA GLU A 74 0.95 0.73 -12.67
C GLU A 74 1.96 1.19 -13.71
N HIS A 75 1.52 2.05 -14.63
CA HIS A 75 2.43 2.70 -15.58
C HIS A 75 2.39 4.20 -15.33
N ALA A 76 3.57 4.82 -15.37
CA ALA A 76 3.65 6.27 -15.54
C ALA A 76 2.94 6.65 -16.84
N GLY A 77 2.17 7.74 -16.80
CA GLY A 77 1.69 8.36 -18.02
C GLY A 77 2.86 8.79 -18.92
N PRO A 78 2.60 9.07 -20.21
CA PRO A 78 3.62 9.62 -21.10
C PRO A 78 4.34 10.83 -20.46
N ALA A 79 5.66 10.92 -20.67
CA ALA A 79 6.51 12.00 -20.15
C ALA A 79 6.59 12.15 -18.62
N GLY A 80 6.47 11.05 -17.86
CA GLY A 80 6.55 11.10 -16.40
C GLY A 80 5.28 11.68 -15.76
N GLY A 81 4.17 11.72 -16.50
CA GLY A 81 2.86 12.08 -15.97
C GLY A 81 2.39 11.13 -14.87
N LYS A 82 1.34 11.54 -14.14
CA LYS A 82 0.73 10.76 -13.04
C LYS A 82 0.60 9.28 -13.40
N SER A 83 0.96 8.40 -12.47
CA SER A 83 0.73 6.97 -12.64
C SER A 83 -0.76 6.73 -12.87
N VAL A 84 -1.06 5.95 -13.90
CA VAL A 84 -2.42 5.46 -14.14
C VAL A 84 -2.45 4.03 -13.60
N SER A 85 -3.33 3.78 -12.63
CA SER A 85 -3.50 2.43 -12.11
C SER A 85 -4.06 1.53 -13.21
N ALA A 86 -3.73 0.24 -13.17
CA ALA A 86 -4.31 -0.73 -14.10
C ALA A 86 -5.85 -0.75 -14.02
N PHE A 87 -6.43 -0.49 -12.84
CA PHE A 87 -7.87 -0.39 -12.66
C PHE A 87 -8.46 0.85 -13.33
N ASP A 88 -7.80 2.01 -13.26
CA ASP A 88 -8.26 3.21 -13.95
C ASP A 88 -8.18 3.04 -15.47
N ALA A 89 -7.08 2.45 -15.96
CA ALA A 89 -6.92 2.10 -17.37
C ALA A 89 -8.02 1.13 -17.83
N LEU A 90 -8.31 0.10 -17.01
CA LEU A 90 -9.37 -0.88 -17.28
C LEU A 90 -10.76 -0.23 -17.28
N ALA A 91 -11.04 0.67 -16.34
CA ALA A 91 -12.31 1.40 -16.27
C ALA A 91 -12.52 2.29 -17.50
N ALA A 92 -11.48 3.03 -17.89
CA ALA A 92 -11.49 3.89 -19.07
C ALA A 92 -11.64 3.08 -20.35
N TRP A 93 -10.92 1.95 -20.46
CA TRP A 93 -11.01 1.05 -21.60
C TRP A 93 -12.40 0.43 -21.73
N ALA A 94 -12.99 -0.04 -20.63
CA ALA A 94 -14.29 -0.69 -20.64
C ALA A 94 -15.44 0.29 -20.93
N ALA A 95 -15.26 1.59 -20.65
CA ALA A 95 -16.30 2.60 -20.80
C ALA A 95 -16.90 2.60 -22.22
N GLY A 96 -18.21 2.35 -22.30
CA GLY A 96 -18.96 2.34 -23.56
C GLY A 96 -18.77 1.09 -24.42
N LYS A 97 -18.06 0.06 -23.94
CA LYS A 97 -17.95 -1.21 -24.65
C LYS A 97 -19.16 -2.10 -24.39
N ASP A 98 -19.67 -2.71 -25.46
CA ASP A 98 -20.65 -3.80 -25.39
C ASP A 98 -19.91 -5.13 -25.40
N MET A 99 -19.74 -5.74 -24.23
CA MET A 99 -19.03 -7.01 -24.07
C MET A 99 -19.64 -7.83 -22.93
N ILE A 100 -19.65 -9.15 -23.10
CA ILE A 100 -19.84 -10.10 -21.97
C ILE A 100 -18.47 -10.40 -21.36
N LEU A 101 -17.49 -10.68 -22.22
CA LEU A 101 -16.17 -11.17 -21.85
C LEU A 101 -15.10 -10.42 -22.65
N ALA A 102 -14.03 -10.01 -21.98
CA ALA A 102 -12.86 -9.41 -22.59
C ALA A 102 -11.56 -9.90 -21.96
N GLY A 103 -10.47 -9.81 -22.71
CA GLY A 103 -9.12 -10.10 -22.24
C GLY A 103 -8.47 -11.27 -22.95
N THR A 104 -7.58 -11.94 -22.24
CA THR A 104 -6.80 -13.07 -22.73
C THR A 104 -7.26 -14.34 -22.00
N PRO A 105 -7.78 -15.36 -22.71
CA PRO A 105 -8.15 -16.65 -22.13
C PRO A 105 -7.08 -17.19 -21.18
N ASP A 106 -7.50 -17.74 -20.04
CA ASP A 106 -6.63 -18.38 -19.04
C ASP A 106 -5.51 -17.50 -18.47
N ARG A 107 -5.58 -16.18 -18.69
CA ARG A 107 -4.57 -15.20 -18.25
C ARG A 107 -5.19 -14.04 -17.50
N CYS A 108 -6.05 -13.28 -18.17
CA CYS A 108 -6.71 -12.13 -17.56
C CYS A 108 -8.02 -11.85 -18.29
N LEU A 109 -9.15 -11.99 -17.59
CA LEU A 109 -10.47 -11.82 -18.15
C LEU A 109 -11.26 -10.78 -17.37
N LEU A 110 -11.88 -9.83 -18.07
CA LEU A 110 -12.89 -8.94 -17.52
C LEU A 110 -14.28 -9.41 -17.99
N VAL A 111 -15.19 -9.61 -17.05
CA VAL A 111 -16.54 -10.12 -17.33
C VAL A 111 -17.60 -9.16 -16.82
N ASP A 112 -18.54 -8.79 -17.70
CA ASP A 112 -19.79 -8.14 -17.29
C ASP A 112 -20.78 -9.24 -16.85
N LEU A 113 -20.90 -9.42 -15.53
CA LEU A 113 -21.75 -10.47 -14.95
C LEU A 113 -23.22 -10.21 -15.22
N THR A 114 -23.63 -8.94 -15.35
CA THR A 114 -25.02 -8.58 -15.62
C THR A 114 -25.42 -9.05 -17.03
N ARG A 115 -24.57 -8.77 -18.02
CA ARG A 115 -24.79 -9.22 -19.41
C ARG A 115 -24.63 -10.75 -19.54
N TRP A 116 -23.65 -11.34 -18.85
CA TRP A 116 -23.50 -12.80 -18.81
C TRP A 116 -24.75 -13.50 -18.26
N GLN A 117 -25.32 -12.98 -17.16
CA GLN A 117 -26.59 -13.48 -16.60
C GLN A 117 -27.76 -13.28 -17.57
N ALA A 118 -27.89 -12.09 -18.17
CA ALA A 118 -28.95 -11.79 -19.14
C ALA A 118 -28.90 -12.68 -20.40
N ALA A 119 -27.69 -13.13 -20.79
CA ALA A 119 -27.48 -14.08 -21.88
C ALA A 119 -27.74 -15.55 -21.49
N GLY A 120 -28.24 -15.82 -20.29
CA GLY A 120 -28.55 -17.18 -19.83
C GLY A 120 -27.35 -17.93 -19.26
N ARG A 121 -26.34 -17.23 -18.74
CA ARG A 121 -25.11 -17.81 -18.16
C ARG A 121 -24.40 -18.78 -19.12
N PRO A 122 -24.07 -18.36 -20.36
CA PRO A 122 -23.42 -19.22 -21.33
C PRO A 122 -22.07 -19.73 -20.80
N ASP A 123 -21.66 -20.92 -21.27
CA ASP A 123 -20.34 -21.47 -20.97
C ASP A 123 -19.26 -20.48 -21.45
N PRO A 124 -18.36 -19.99 -20.57
CA PRO A 124 -17.31 -19.08 -20.98
C PRO A 124 -16.39 -19.66 -22.05
N ALA A 125 -16.25 -20.99 -22.17
CA ALA A 125 -15.47 -21.61 -23.24
C ALA A 125 -16.11 -21.45 -24.63
N ALA A 126 -17.42 -21.18 -24.71
CA ALA A 126 -18.14 -20.91 -25.95
C ALA A 126 -18.11 -19.43 -26.35
N LEU A 127 -17.61 -18.54 -25.48
CA LEU A 127 -17.51 -17.12 -25.76
C LEU A 127 -16.15 -16.78 -26.37
N SER A 128 -16.15 -15.86 -27.34
CA SER A 128 -14.92 -15.24 -27.85
C SER A 128 -14.66 -13.94 -27.08
N PRO A 129 -13.61 -13.84 -26.24
CA PRO A 129 -13.33 -12.62 -25.51
C PRO A 129 -12.91 -11.50 -26.45
N MET A 130 -13.42 -10.28 -26.20
CA MET A 130 -12.90 -9.08 -26.83
C MET A 130 -11.46 -8.82 -26.35
N PRO A 131 -10.45 -8.70 -27.23
CA PRO A 131 -9.08 -8.49 -26.80
C PRO A 131 -8.92 -7.14 -26.12
N PHE A 132 -8.13 -7.07 -25.05
CA PHE A 132 -7.79 -5.81 -24.38
C PHE A 132 -7.05 -4.82 -25.29
N GLY A 133 -6.22 -5.33 -26.22
CA GLY A 133 -5.50 -4.53 -27.20
C GLY A 133 -4.41 -3.63 -26.60
N ALA A 134 -3.87 -2.74 -27.43
CA ALA A 134 -2.69 -1.92 -27.10
C ALA A 134 -2.91 -0.95 -25.92
N ALA A 135 -4.15 -0.57 -25.63
CA ALA A 135 -4.47 0.38 -24.56
C ALA A 135 -4.20 -0.19 -23.16
N LEU A 136 -4.34 -1.49 -22.96
CA LEU A 136 -4.11 -2.14 -21.66
C LEU A 136 -2.83 -2.97 -21.65
N SER A 137 -2.30 -3.37 -22.80
CA SER A 137 -1.07 -4.20 -22.87
C SER A 137 0.09 -3.73 -22.00
N PRO A 138 0.37 -2.42 -21.82
CA PRO A 138 1.42 -1.99 -20.90
C PRO A 138 1.16 -2.46 -19.47
N HIS A 139 -0.09 -2.41 -19.00
CA HIS A 139 -0.51 -2.72 -17.63
C HIS A 139 -0.60 -4.21 -17.30
N LEU A 140 -0.30 -5.09 -18.24
CA LEU A 140 -0.50 -6.53 -18.12
C LEU A 140 0.85 -7.22 -18.28
N LEU A 141 1.32 -7.86 -17.21
CA LEU A 141 2.56 -8.62 -17.20
C LEU A 141 2.24 -10.10 -16.91
N ASP A 142 2.63 -11.00 -17.80
CA ASP A 142 2.45 -12.44 -17.61
C ASP A 142 3.78 -13.10 -17.23
N LEU A 143 3.90 -13.53 -15.99
CA LEU A 143 5.05 -14.28 -15.47
C LEU A 143 4.95 -15.77 -15.80
N GLY A 144 3.77 -16.25 -16.16
CA GLY A 144 3.42 -17.67 -16.22
C GLY A 144 3.22 -18.30 -14.84
N ALA A 145 2.32 -19.27 -14.74
CA ALA A 145 2.12 -20.03 -13.50
C ALA A 145 3.35 -20.87 -13.11
N ASP A 146 4.20 -21.22 -14.08
CA ASP A 146 5.49 -21.89 -13.88
C ASP A 146 6.65 -20.90 -13.65
N MET A 147 6.37 -19.59 -13.63
CA MET A 147 7.34 -18.51 -13.53
C MET A 147 8.35 -18.44 -14.70
N GLY A 148 8.07 -19.10 -15.83
CA GLY A 148 8.99 -19.15 -16.98
C GLY A 148 9.25 -17.77 -17.62
N GLY A 149 8.29 -16.85 -17.55
CA GLY A 149 8.40 -15.47 -18.03
C GLY A 149 8.92 -14.49 -16.99
N ALA A 150 9.22 -14.94 -15.77
CA ALA A 150 9.40 -14.04 -14.63
C ALA A 150 10.78 -13.36 -14.56
N GLY A 151 11.76 -13.77 -15.36
CA GLY A 151 13.15 -13.30 -15.27
C GLY A 151 13.32 -11.78 -15.16
N PRO A 152 12.78 -10.98 -16.11
CA PRO A 152 12.87 -9.52 -16.04
C PRO A 152 12.19 -8.92 -14.79
N PHE A 153 11.05 -9.49 -14.39
CA PHE A 153 10.32 -9.01 -13.21
C PHE A 153 11.06 -9.32 -11.92
N LEU A 154 11.61 -10.53 -11.77
CA LEU A 154 12.41 -10.90 -10.60
C LEU A 154 13.69 -10.06 -10.49
N ALA A 155 14.32 -9.73 -11.62
CA ALA A 155 15.45 -8.80 -11.65
C ALA A 155 15.04 -7.40 -11.19
N PHE A 156 13.87 -6.90 -11.63
CA PHE A 156 13.28 -5.66 -11.13
C PHE A 156 13.04 -5.70 -9.61
N LEU A 157 12.45 -6.79 -9.08
CA LEU A 157 12.21 -6.94 -7.65
C LEU A 157 13.52 -6.91 -6.85
N ALA A 158 14.55 -7.61 -7.34
CA ALA A 158 15.86 -7.63 -6.69
C ALA A 158 16.51 -6.23 -6.65
N ASP A 159 16.45 -5.49 -7.77
CA ASP A 159 16.94 -4.11 -7.83
C ASP A 159 16.16 -3.17 -6.88
N MET A 160 14.83 -3.30 -6.81
CA MET A 160 14.01 -2.55 -5.86
C MET A 160 14.30 -2.92 -4.41
N GLY A 161 14.52 -4.20 -4.11
CA GLY A 161 14.92 -4.67 -2.80
C GLY A 161 16.24 -4.04 -2.34
N ALA A 162 17.25 -4.05 -3.21
CA ALA A 162 18.55 -3.43 -2.95
C ALA A 162 18.46 -1.91 -2.78
N LYS A 163 17.60 -1.23 -3.57
CA LYS A 163 17.33 0.20 -3.40
C LYS A 163 16.57 0.53 -2.12
N GLY A 164 15.73 -0.38 -1.63
CA GLY A 164 14.99 -0.24 -0.38
C GLY A 164 15.91 0.07 0.81
N GLU A 165 17.06 -0.58 0.92
CA GLU A 165 17.98 -0.38 2.05
C GLU A 165 18.55 1.04 2.14
N ARG A 166 18.52 1.80 1.03
CA ARG A 166 18.93 3.20 0.92
C ARG A 166 17.80 4.12 0.44
N GLY A 167 16.57 3.65 0.58
CA GLY A 167 15.36 4.27 0.09
C GLY A 167 14.88 5.42 0.97
N VAL A 168 14.45 6.53 0.36
CA VAL A 168 13.92 7.70 1.07
C VAL A 168 12.61 8.16 0.42
N PHE A 169 11.53 8.16 1.20
CA PHE A 169 10.26 8.77 0.82
C PHE A 169 10.20 10.21 1.31
N VAL A 170 10.31 11.16 0.39
CA VAL A 170 10.28 12.61 0.70
C VAL A 170 8.86 13.16 0.86
N LEU A 171 7.85 12.45 0.34
CA LEU A 171 6.44 12.81 0.45
C LEU A 171 5.61 11.59 0.82
N ASN A 172 4.42 11.83 1.37
CA ASN A 172 3.36 10.83 1.45
C ASN A 172 2.46 10.98 0.23
N TYR A 173 2.38 9.94 -0.61
CA TYR A 173 1.45 9.90 -1.73
C TYR A 173 0.04 9.46 -1.30
N GLU A 174 -0.03 8.72 -0.19
CA GLU A 174 -1.27 8.36 0.49
C GLU A 174 -2.01 9.58 1.05
N ASN A 175 -3.33 9.47 1.16
CA ASN A 175 -4.14 10.46 1.86
C ASN A 175 -3.95 10.39 3.41
N TYR A 176 -4.45 11.41 4.12
CA TYR A 176 -4.39 11.52 5.58
C TYR A 176 -5.71 11.21 6.29
N ALA A 177 -6.75 10.77 5.56
CA ALA A 177 -8.06 10.54 6.15
C ALA A 177 -8.04 9.48 7.26
N ASP A 178 -7.10 8.53 7.20
CA ASP A 178 -6.87 7.49 8.20
C ASP A 178 -6.34 8.02 9.55
N VAL A 179 -5.70 9.19 9.56
CA VAL A 179 -5.13 9.79 10.78
C VAL A 179 -5.89 11.01 11.29
N GLU A 180 -6.73 11.62 10.45
CA GLU A 180 -7.46 12.86 10.75
C GLU A 180 -8.73 12.67 11.60
N ASP A 181 -9.22 11.43 11.70
CA ASP A 181 -10.49 11.09 12.39
C ASP A 181 -10.26 10.01 13.47
N PRO A 182 -9.45 10.31 14.51
CA PRO A 182 -9.09 9.34 15.53
C PRO A 182 -10.26 9.00 16.47
N SER A 183 -10.09 7.96 17.29
CA SER A 183 -11.06 7.65 18.34
C SER A 183 -11.25 8.84 19.29
N PRO A 184 -12.51 9.25 19.61
CA PRO A 184 -12.76 10.33 20.55
C PRO A 184 -12.24 10.01 21.96
N ASP A 185 -12.14 8.73 22.30
CA ASP A 185 -11.66 8.25 23.60
C ASP A 185 -10.12 8.19 23.69
N PHE A 186 -9.39 8.52 22.61
CA PHE A 186 -7.94 8.49 22.65
C PHE A 186 -7.39 9.61 23.55
N PRO A 187 -6.50 9.30 24.52
CA PRO A 187 -5.93 10.30 25.40
C PRO A 187 -5.08 11.32 24.62
N ARG A 188 -5.40 12.60 24.81
CA ARG A 188 -4.64 13.73 24.25
C ARG A 188 -4.05 14.57 25.39
N PRO A 189 -2.91 15.26 25.18
CA PRO A 189 -2.10 15.28 23.96
C PRO A 189 -1.30 13.98 23.76
N LEU A 190 -0.78 13.76 22.55
CA LEU A 190 0.05 12.60 22.24
C LEU A 190 1.32 12.60 23.11
N ALA A 191 1.51 11.56 23.93
CA ALA A 191 2.70 11.38 24.74
C ALA A 191 3.86 10.82 23.92
N ARG A 192 3.59 9.82 23.05
CA ARG A 192 4.62 9.17 22.24
C ARG A 192 4.13 8.78 20.86
N LEU A 193 4.94 9.05 19.84
CA LEU A 193 4.74 8.55 18.49
C LEU A 193 5.87 7.61 18.12
N TYR A 194 5.55 6.39 17.70
CA TYR A 194 6.47 5.50 17.01
C TYR A 194 6.11 5.56 15.53
N CYS A 195 7.01 5.95 14.64
CA CYS A 195 6.63 6.08 13.23
C CYS A 195 7.76 5.81 12.25
N VAL A 196 7.40 5.41 11.04
CA VAL A 196 8.35 5.38 9.93
C VAL A 196 8.88 6.77 9.59
N ALA A 197 10.08 6.86 9.02
CA ALA A 197 10.74 8.13 8.71
C ALA A 197 10.19 8.84 7.45
N ALA A 198 9.19 8.23 6.79
CA ALA A 198 8.66 8.66 5.50
C ALA A 198 7.79 9.93 5.58
N GLY A 199 8.12 10.91 4.74
CA GLY A 199 7.29 12.09 4.45
C GLY A 199 6.90 12.96 5.66
N LEU A 200 5.71 13.53 5.62
CA LEU A 200 5.14 14.49 6.59
C LEU A 200 3.95 13.94 7.38
N LYS A 201 3.51 12.71 7.13
CA LYS A 201 2.43 12.07 7.90
C LYS A 201 2.67 12.00 9.42
N PRO A 202 3.92 11.83 9.93
CA PRO A 202 4.18 11.96 11.36
C PRO A 202 3.75 13.31 11.94
N ASN A 203 3.96 14.39 11.19
CA ASN A 203 3.52 15.74 11.57
C ASN A 203 2.00 15.85 11.58
N ARG A 204 1.31 15.24 10.60
CA ARG A 204 -0.16 15.24 10.58
C ARG A 204 -0.76 14.44 11.74
N ILE A 205 -0.16 13.32 12.13
CA ILE A 205 -0.55 12.55 13.32
C ILE A 205 -0.42 13.43 14.56
N LEU A 206 0.71 14.10 14.74
CA LEU A 206 0.93 15.01 15.88
C LEU A 206 -0.10 16.16 15.91
N GLU A 207 -0.38 16.78 14.77
CA GLU A 207 -1.38 17.85 14.68
C GLU A 207 -2.78 17.35 15.07
N THR A 208 -3.15 16.15 14.63
CA THR A 208 -4.48 15.57 14.89
C THR A 208 -4.70 15.26 16.38
N HIS A 209 -3.68 14.73 17.03
CA HIS A 209 -3.75 14.32 18.45
C HIS A 209 -3.37 15.41 19.43
N ASP A 210 -2.91 16.56 18.93
CA ASP A 210 -2.17 17.58 19.67
C ASP A 210 -0.90 17.02 20.34
N PHE A 211 0.03 17.90 20.65
CA PHE A 211 1.30 17.54 21.28
C PHE A 211 1.91 18.71 22.06
N THR A 212 2.78 18.36 23.00
CA THR A 212 3.45 19.30 23.92
C THR A 212 4.96 19.15 23.83
N ALA A 213 5.70 20.03 24.50
CA ALA A 213 7.16 19.91 24.63
C ALA A 213 7.61 18.60 25.32
N ASN A 214 6.73 17.94 26.08
CA ASN A 214 7.00 16.65 26.73
C ASN A 214 6.71 15.45 25.82
N SER A 215 6.07 15.66 24.68
CA SER A 215 5.84 14.61 23.68
C SER A 215 7.16 14.13 23.11
N ARG A 216 7.21 12.86 22.68
CA ARG A 216 8.39 12.27 22.07
C ARG A 216 8.06 11.50 20.80
N ILE A 217 9.02 11.45 19.90
CA ILE A 217 8.93 10.64 18.68
C ILE A 217 10.10 9.65 18.64
N LEU A 218 9.82 8.42 18.23
CA LEU A 218 10.83 7.47 17.79
C LEU A 218 10.58 7.19 16.31
N PHE A 219 11.47 7.68 15.46
CA PHE A 219 11.51 7.30 14.06
C PHE A 219 12.17 5.95 13.91
N PHE A 220 11.53 5.03 13.20
CA PHE A 220 12.13 3.75 12.82
C PHE A 220 12.10 3.54 11.32
N ASP A 221 13.15 2.98 10.74
CA ASP A 221 13.17 2.65 9.32
C ASP A 221 14.20 1.55 9.05
N TYR A 222 13.98 0.73 8.03
CA TYR A 222 14.99 -0.24 7.61
C TYR A 222 16.11 0.43 6.81
N SER A 223 15.82 1.60 6.22
CA SER A 223 16.82 2.43 5.55
C SER A 223 17.52 3.40 6.49
N GLN A 224 18.84 3.26 6.61
CA GLN A 224 19.65 4.25 7.31
C GLN A 224 19.59 5.62 6.62
N HIS A 225 19.46 5.65 5.28
CA HIS A 225 19.39 6.88 4.51
C HIS A 225 18.10 7.65 4.80
N ALA A 226 16.97 6.97 5.02
CA ALA A 226 15.72 7.60 5.45
C ALA A 226 15.85 8.27 6.81
N LEU A 227 16.49 7.60 7.78
CA LEU A 227 16.73 8.16 9.11
C LEU A 227 17.67 9.37 9.07
N ASP A 228 18.74 9.29 8.27
CA ASP A 228 19.69 10.39 8.12
C ASP A 228 19.08 11.58 7.38
N PHE A 229 18.26 11.34 6.36
CA PHE A 229 17.47 12.38 5.72
C PHE A 229 16.50 13.03 6.71
N ARG A 230 15.75 12.23 7.50
CA ARG A 230 14.83 12.77 8.50
C ARG A 230 15.54 13.62 9.55
N ARG A 231 16.71 13.17 10.01
CA ARG A 231 17.54 13.95 10.95
C ARG A 231 17.93 15.31 10.37
N ARG A 232 18.41 15.34 9.13
CA ARG A 232 18.75 16.61 8.45
C ARG A 232 17.53 17.50 8.21
N LEU A 233 16.36 16.91 7.96
CA LEU A 233 15.11 17.65 7.81
C LEU A 233 14.74 18.33 9.12
N ASP A 234 14.75 17.58 10.22
CA ASP A 234 14.39 18.08 11.55
C ASP A 234 15.36 19.17 12.05
N GLU A 235 16.66 19.01 11.76
CA GLU A 235 17.70 19.96 12.16
C GLU A 235 17.72 21.22 11.27
N GLY A 236 17.66 21.04 9.95
CA GLY A 236 18.03 22.05 8.96
C GLY A 236 16.88 22.71 8.19
N TRP A 237 15.65 22.22 8.31
CA TRP A 237 14.48 22.84 7.67
C TRP A 237 13.69 23.68 8.67
N ASP A 238 13.27 24.86 8.23
CA ASP A 238 12.49 25.83 9.02
C ASP A 238 10.97 25.71 8.80
N GLY A 239 10.54 24.74 8.00
CA GLY A 239 9.13 24.53 7.66
C GLY A 239 8.64 25.41 6.52
N ARG A 240 9.52 26.12 5.81
CA ARG A 240 9.17 26.98 4.66
C ARG A 240 9.85 26.49 3.39
N ASP A 241 9.15 26.61 2.26
CA ASP A 241 9.69 26.26 0.93
C ASP A 241 10.34 24.86 0.89
N TYR A 242 9.51 23.83 1.10
CA TYR A 242 9.95 22.44 1.03
C TYR A 242 10.63 22.08 -0.30
N PRO A 243 10.13 22.55 -1.48
CA PRO A 243 10.81 22.31 -2.76
C PRO A 243 12.24 22.85 -2.80
N ALA A 244 12.52 24.05 -2.28
CA ALA A 244 13.88 24.55 -2.19
C ALA A 244 14.76 23.73 -1.24
N TYR A 245 14.21 23.24 -0.12
CA TYR A 245 14.91 22.31 0.75
C TYR A 245 15.30 21.02 0.02
N LEU A 246 14.36 20.41 -0.71
CA LEU A 246 14.62 19.19 -1.49
C LEU A 246 15.67 19.40 -2.59
N ARG A 247 15.67 20.54 -3.28
CA ARG A 247 16.73 20.88 -4.26
C ARG A 247 18.12 20.80 -3.64
N ARG A 248 18.28 21.34 -2.41
CA ARG A 248 19.56 21.30 -1.70
C ARG A 248 19.93 19.88 -1.31
N GLU A 249 18.97 19.10 -0.81
CA GLU A 249 19.24 17.70 -0.43
C GLU A 249 19.58 16.84 -1.64
N PHE A 250 18.91 17.02 -2.78
CA PHE A 250 19.22 16.30 -4.02
C PHE A 250 20.59 16.68 -4.59
N ALA A 251 21.01 17.95 -4.44
CA ALA A 251 22.31 18.42 -4.88
C ALA A 251 23.49 17.86 -4.05
N ARG A 252 23.25 17.31 -2.85
CA ARG A 252 24.30 16.65 -2.04
C ARG A 252 24.89 15.42 -2.73
N GLY A 253 24.15 14.80 -3.65
CA GLY A 253 24.56 13.57 -4.31
C GLY A 253 24.63 12.38 -3.35
N GLY A 254 25.33 11.33 -3.79
CA GLY A 254 25.43 10.05 -3.07
C GLY A 254 24.60 8.94 -3.71
N ASP A 255 24.55 7.79 -3.06
CA ASP A 255 23.87 6.58 -3.52
C ASP A 255 22.44 6.44 -2.99
N THR A 256 21.93 7.44 -2.27
CA THR A 256 20.55 7.49 -1.76
C THR A 256 19.54 7.30 -2.89
N HIS A 257 18.61 6.37 -2.70
CA HIS A 257 17.50 6.18 -3.63
C HIS A 257 16.28 6.95 -3.14
N PHE A 258 15.92 8.03 -3.84
CA PHE A 258 14.69 8.76 -3.54
C PHE A 258 13.50 8.11 -4.26
N TYR A 259 12.47 7.72 -3.50
CA TYR A 259 11.21 7.25 -4.04
C TYR A 259 10.37 8.43 -4.53
N LEU A 260 10.62 8.78 -5.79
CA LEU A 260 9.91 9.81 -6.55
C LEU A 260 8.83 9.15 -7.41
N TRP A 261 8.32 9.88 -8.41
CA TRP A 261 7.42 9.31 -9.40
C TRP A 261 8.09 8.17 -10.19
N PRO A 262 7.33 7.22 -10.75
CA PRO A 262 7.91 6.08 -11.45
C PRO A 262 8.88 6.52 -12.55
N GLY A 263 10.13 6.04 -12.47
CA GLY A 263 11.18 6.34 -13.44
C GLY A 263 11.90 7.68 -13.25
N VAL A 264 11.52 8.50 -12.25
CA VAL A 264 12.15 9.81 -12.03
C VAL A 264 13.33 9.70 -11.07
N THR A 265 14.44 10.32 -11.47
CA THR A 265 15.61 10.53 -10.61
C THR A 265 15.67 11.99 -10.13
N PRO A 266 16.43 12.31 -9.07
CA PRO A 266 16.59 13.70 -8.62
C PRO A 266 17.02 14.69 -9.72
N GLY A 267 17.81 14.25 -10.70
CA GLY A 267 18.24 15.07 -11.84
C GLY A 267 17.17 15.33 -12.90
N GLN A 268 16.06 14.58 -12.87
CA GLN A 268 14.95 14.64 -13.83
C GLN A 268 13.68 15.20 -13.17
N MET A 269 13.81 15.80 -11.99
CA MET A 269 12.67 16.25 -11.20
C MET A 269 11.86 17.33 -11.91
N ASP A 270 10.56 17.10 -12.07
CA ASP A 270 9.60 18.15 -12.42
C ASP A 270 9.32 19.02 -11.19
N TRP A 271 10.01 20.15 -11.11
CA TRP A 271 9.84 21.08 -10.00
C TRP A 271 8.51 21.83 -10.02
N VAL A 272 7.83 21.91 -11.16
CA VAL A 272 6.49 22.52 -11.24
C VAL A 272 5.48 21.60 -10.58
N GLU A 273 5.55 20.30 -10.87
CA GLU A 273 4.70 19.30 -10.21
C GLU A 273 5.02 19.19 -8.71
N MET A 274 6.29 19.23 -8.31
CA MET A 274 6.66 19.28 -6.88
C MET A 274 6.07 20.51 -6.17
N GLU A 275 6.14 21.70 -6.78
CA GLU A 275 5.51 22.90 -6.22
C GLU A 275 4.00 22.70 -6.09
N ARG A 276 3.33 22.14 -7.11
CA ARG A 276 1.89 21.84 -7.06
C ARG A 276 1.54 20.89 -5.91
N LEU A 277 2.33 19.84 -5.69
CA LEU A 277 2.15 18.90 -4.59
C LEU A 277 2.34 19.59 -3.23
N TRP A 278 3.36 20.44 -3.11
CA TRP A 278 3.60 21.22 -1.90
C TRP A 278 2.47 22.21 -1.58
N GLN A 279 1.95 22.92 -2.58
CA GLN A 279 0.78 23.80 -2.39
C GLN A 279 -0.47 23.01 -1.99
N GLY A 280 -0.64 21.80 -2.53
CA GLY A 280 -1.69 20.87 -2.10
C GLY A 280 -1.54 20.47 -0.63
N GLU A 281 -0.31 20.20 -0.18
CA GLU A 281 0.00 19.93 1.22
C GLU A 281 -0.33 21.15 2.10
N LEU A 282 0.20 22.33 1.79
CA LEU A 282 -0.09 23.56 2.53
C LEU A 282 -1.58 23.85 2.64
N SER A 283 -2.35 23.59 1.59
CA SER A 283 -3.81 23.76 1.61
C SER A 283 -4.49 22.86 2.64
N ARG A 284 -4.01 21.62 2.83
CA ARG A 284 -4.53 20.68 3.86
C ARG A 284 -4.26 21.18 5.30
N TRP A 285 -3.17 21.91 5.49
CA TRP A 285 -2.82 22.54 6.77
C TRP A 285 -3.57 23.85 7.03
N GLY A 286 -4.33 24.34 6.05
CA GLY A 286 -4.99 25.63 6.13
C GLY A 286 -4.04 26.81 5.85
N GLY A 287 -2.94 26.57 5.13
CA GLY A 287 -1.99 27.58 4.66
C GLY A 287 -0.55 27.40 5.17
N ALA A 288 0.36 28.13 4.54
CA ALA A 288 1.80 28.12 4.84
C ALA A 288 2.12 28.48 6.30
N ASP A 289 1.45 29.49 6.84
CA ASP A 289 1.73 29.96 8.21
C ASP A 289 1.34 28.91 9.25
N ARG A 290 0.18 28.25 9.09
CA ARG A 290 -0.24 27.17 10.00
C ARG A 290 0.71 25.98 9.97
N PHE A 291 1.19 25.61 8.78
CA PHE A 291 2.21 24.58 8.66
C PHE A 291 3.52 25.00 9.35
N ALA A 292 3.99 26.22 9.12
CA ALA A 292 5.22 26.74 9.71
C ALA A 292 5.13 26.78 11.25
N ASP A 293 4.00 27.25 11.80
CA ASP A 293 3.75 27.26 13.25
C ASP A 293 3.77 25.86 13.85
N HIS A 294 3.10 24.90 13.20
CA HIS A 294 3.20 23.49 13.56
C HIS A 294 4.66 23.01 13.55
N TRP A 295 5.41 23.32 12.49
CA TRP A 295 6.79 22.88 12.34
C TRP A 295 7.69 23.45 13.46
N GLN A 296 7.52 24.72 13.84
CA GLN A 296 8.29 25.29 14.95
C GLN A 296 7.96 24.64 16.29
N ARG A 297 6.66 24.38 16.58
CA ARG A 297 6.27 23.59 17.77
C ARG A 297 6.89 22.20 17.73
N TYR A 298 6.78 21.53 16.58
CA TYR A 298 7.33 20.20 16.34
C TYR A 298 8.81 20.20 16.70
N ARG A 299 9.63 21.14 16.20
CA ARG A 299 11.08 21.21 16.46
C ARG A 299 11.48 21.16 17.94
N THR A 300 10.60 21.59 18.86
CA THR A 300 10.87 21.60 20.31
C THR A 300 10.81 20.22 21.00
N ILE A 301 10.23 19.20 20.38
CA ILE A 301 10.00 17.89 21.02
C ILE A 301 11.19 16.94 20.90
N GLY A 302 11.31 15.98 21.82
CA GLY A 302 12.38 14.98 21.81
C GLY A 302 12.21 13.93 20.71
N ARG A 303 13.32 13.54 20.06
CA ARG A 303 13.33 12.57 18.95
C ARG A 303 14.42 11.51 19.12
N ASP A 304 14.06 10.27 18.87
CA ASP A 304 14.95 9.13 18.72
C ASP A 304 14.90 8.60 17.27
N TYR A 305 15.99 8.00 16.81
CA TYR A 305 16.08 7.35 15.49
C TYR A 305 16.59 5.93 15.67
N LEU A 306 15.88 4.96 15.11
CA LEU A 306 16.17 3.53 15.25
C LEU A 306 16.17 2.85 13.89
N ARG A 307 17.32 2.32 13.46
CA ARG A 307 17.33 1.44 12.30
C ARG A 307 16.66 0.12 12.68
N CYS A 308 15.53 -0.19 12.06
CA CYS A 308 14.76 -1.39 12.33
C CYS A 308 13.92 -1.76 11.10
N ASN A 309 14.05 -3.01 10.68
CA ASN A 309 13.08 -3.65 9.79
C ASN A 309 11.93 -4.18 10.64
N ILE A 310 10.71 -3.70 10.42
CA ILE A 310 9.53 -4.15 11.19
C ILE A 310 9.14 -5.60 10.88
N LEU A 311 9.65 -6.19 9.80
CA LEU A 311 9.54 -7.63 9.56
C LEU A 311 10.44 -8.45 10.51
N GLU A 312 11.38 -7.78 11.19
CA GLU A 312 12.26 -8.30 12.24
C GLU A 312 12.25 -7.34 13.46
N PRO A 313 11.10 -7.19 14.14
CA PRO A 313 10.79 -5.98 14.91
C PRO A 313 11.39 -5.91 16.31
N ALA A 314 12.25 -6.87 16.71
CA ALA A 314 12.70 -7.03 18.10
C ALA A 314 13.24 -5.73 18.72
N ALA A 315 14.14 -5.03 18.01
CA ALA A 315 14.72 -3.78 18.49
C ALA A 315 13.70 -2.65 18.68
N LEU A 316 12.66 -2.58 17.83
CA LEU A 316 11.59 -1.61 17.97
C LEU A 316 10.66 -1.99 19.11
N LEU A 317 10.25 -3.25 19.19
CA LEU A 317 9.39 -3.77 20.24
C LEU A 317 9.99 -3.49 21.62
N ASP A 318 11.32 -3.61 21.78
CA ASP A 318 12.03 -3.29 23.01
C ASP A 318 11.90 -1.84 23.49
N ARG A 319 11.54 -0.92 22.59
CA ARG A 319 11.35 0.50 22.87
C ARG A 319 9.87 0.88 23.01
N ILE A 320 8.96 -0.03 22.68
CA ILE A 320 7.51 0.18 22.82
C ILE A 320 7.11 -0.07 24.28
N GLU A 321 6.40 0.91 24.83
CA GLU A 321 5.91 0.95 26.21
C GLU A 321 4.38 1.11 26.20
N ASP A 322 3.67 0.42 27.10
CA ASP A 322 2.26 0.70 27.33
C ASP A 322 2.11 2.02 28.09
N ARG A 323 1.73 3.07 27.38
CA ARG A 323 1.58 4.40 27.96
C ARG A 323 0.39 5.12 27.35
N PRO A 324 -0.50 5.71 28.17
CA PRO A 324 -1.60 6.53 27.68
C PRO A 324 -1.14 7.61 26.71
N GLY A 325 -1.88 7.82 25.63
CA GLY A 325 -1.55 8.80 24.59
C GLY A 325 -0.39 8.38 23.70
N SER A 326 -0.11 7.08 23.56
CA SER A 326 0.87 6.57 22.59
C SER A 326 0.20 6.10 21.31
N ALA A 327 0.84 6.37 20.18
CA ALA A 327 0.43 5.86 18.87
C ALA A 327 1.62 5.31 18.09
N ILE A 328 1.35 4.37 17.18
CA ILE A 328 2.33 3.85 16.22
C ILE A 328 1.80 3.95 14.79
N TRP A 329 2.68 4.31 13.85
CA TRP A 329 2.39 4.32 12.42
C TRP A 329 3.48 3.60 11.62
N TRP A 330 3.12 2.53 10.91
CA TRP A 330 4.06 1.73 10.12
C TRP A 330 3.81 1.72 8.61
N SER A 331 2.93 2.60 8.10
CA SER A 331 2.53 2.63 6.69
C SER A 331 2.09 1.24 6.19
N ASN A 332 2.46 0.84 4.97
CA ASN A 332 2.18 -0.48 4.38
C ASN A 332 3.37 -1.44 4.42
N ALA A 333 4.21 -1.40 5.47
CA ALA A 333 5.46 -2.17 5.54
C ALA A 333 5.32 -3.68 5.20
N PHE A 334 4.19 -4.29 5.57
CA PHE A 334 3.88 -5.71 5.29
C PHE A 334 3.34 -5.99 3.88
N CYS A 335 3.16 -4.98 3.04
CA CYS A 335 2.74 -5.10 1.64
C CYS A 335 3.61 -4.25 0.68
N THR A 336 4.88 -4.02 1.03
CA THR A 336 5.87 -3.38 0.15
C THR A 336 6.46 -4.36 -0.87
N ILE A 337 7.12 -3.84 -1.91
CA ILE A 337 7.94 -4.65 -2.84
C ILE A 337 8.97 -5.48 -2.07
N TYR A 338 9.58 -4.90 -1.04
CA TYR A 338 10.52 -5.60 -0.16
C TYR A 338 9.87 -6.82 0.51
N SER A 339 8.69 -6.64 1.13
CA SER A 339 7.97 -7.77 1.75
C SER A 339 7.59 -8.85 0.73
N ALA A 340 7.17 -8.47 -0.48
CA ALA A 340 6.79 -9.40 -1.53
C ALA A 340 8.00 -10.14 -2.12
N LEU A 341 9.18 -9.50 -2.17
CA LEU A 341 10.43 -10.13 -2.59
C LEU A 341 10.81 -11.26 -1.62
N HIS A 342 10.75 -11.00 -0.31
CA HIS A 342 11.28 -11.91 0.70
C HIS A 342 10.27 -12.93 1.25
N HIS A 343 8.97 -12.67 1.13
CA HIS A 343 7.94 -13.51 1.74
C HIS A 343 6.77 -13.81 0.79
N GLY A 344 6.30 -15.06 0.86
CA GLY A 344 4.99 -15.45 0.33
C GLY A 344 3.83 -14.95 1.22
N LEU A 345 2.59 -15.15 0.80
CA LEU A 345 1.42 -14.64 1.52
C LEU A 345 1.31 -15.20 2.94
N SER A 346 1.54 -16.51 3.11
CA SER A 346 1.52 -17.15 4.43
C SER A 346 2.63 -16.62 5.34
N GLY A 347 3.81 -16.34 4.78
CA GLY A 347 4.93 -15.73 5.50
C GLY A 347 4.58 -14.33 6.00
N LYS A 348 4.02 -13.48 5.13
CA LYS A 348 3.58 -12.13 5.49
C LYS A 348 2.49 -12.14 6.56
N ARG A 349 1.50 -13.03 6.43
CA ARG A 349 0.45 -13.23 7.42
C ARG A 349 1.02 -13.57 8.80
N ARG A 350 1.91 -14.56 8.87
CA ARG A 350 2.52 -14.99 10.13
C ARG A 350 3.30 -13.86 10.80
N LEU A 351 4.16 -13.16 10.05
CA LEU A 351 4.92 -12.02 10.57
C LEU A 351 3.99 -10.92 11.11
N TYR A 352 2.88 -10.66 10.40
CA TYR A 352 1.89 -9.68 10.84
C TYR A 352 1.14 -10.12 12.10
N GLU A 353 0.71 -11.39 12.18
CA GLU A 353 0.04 -11.96 13.36
C GLU A 353 0.96 -11.87 14.59
N GLU A 354 2.23 -12.28 14.46
CA GLU A 354 3.23 -12.15 15.53
C GLU A 354 3.45 -10.68 15.96
N TRP A 355 3.44 -9.75 15.00
CA TRP A 355 3.55 -8.31 15.25
C TRP A 355 2.37 -7.78 16.08
N ILE A 356 1.13 -8.03 15.65
CA ILE A 356 -0.06 -7.50 16.35
C ILE A 356 -0.30 -8.19 17.69
N GLU A 357 0.01 -9.48 17.82
CA GLU A 357 -0.05 -10.20 19.10
C GLU A 357 0.95 -9.60 20.10
N THR A 358 2.17 -9.32 19.65
CA THR A 358 3.19 -8.75 20.52
C THR A 358 2.86 -7.32 20.93
N LEU A 359 2.33 -6.49 20.03
CA LEU A 359 1.82 -5.17 20.38
C LEU A 359 0.68 -5.25 21.40
N ALA A 360 -0.32 -6.10 21.18
CA ALA A 360 -1.46 -6.26 22.07
C ALA A 360 -1.04 -6.71 23.48
N ARG A 361 -0.02 -7.57 23.58
CA ARG A 361 0.54 -8.02 24.85
C ARG A 361 1.39 -6.96 25.55
N ARG A 362 2.21 -6.21 24.80
CA ARG A 362 3.22 -5.30 25.37
C ARG A 362 2.68 -3.88 25.61
N ALA A 363 1.81 -3.41 24.74
CA ALA A 363 1.24 -2.07 24.77
C ALA A 363 -0.24 -2.10 24.33
N PRO A 364 -1.13 -2.75 25.11
CA PRO A 364 -2.54 -2.91 24.76
C PRO A 364 -3.26 -1.58 24.47
N SER A 365 -2.84 -0.47 25.09
CA SER A 365 -3.45 0.85 24.89
C SER A 365 -2.92 1.63 23.68
N LEU A 366 -1.89 1.11 22.99
CA LEU A 366 -1.24 1.78 21.86
C LEU A 366 -2.21 1.94 20.69
N LEU A 367 -2.43 3.18 20.24
CA LEU A 367 -3.24 3.46 19.06
C LEU A 367 -2.50 3.07 17.78
N LEU A 368 -3.18 2.34 16.90
CA LEU A 368 -2.56 1.79 15.70
C LEU A 368 -2.91 2.59 14.45
N TYR A 369 -1.89 2.80 13.60
CA TYR A 369 -2.03 3.30 12.22
C TYR A 369 -1.15 2.49 11.27
N GLY A 370 -1.66 2.12 10.11
CA GLY A 370 -0.89 1.46 9.06
C GLY A 370 -1.75 0.57 8.19
N ALA A 371 -1.14 -0.41 7.54
CA ALA A 371 -1.86 -1.44 6.79
C ALA A 371 -1.43 -2.84 7.24
N ASP A 372 -2.33 -3.80 7.09
CA ASP A 372 -2.06 -5.21 7.36
C ASP A 372 -1.29 -5.90 6.22
N HIS A 373 -1.04 -7.21 6.36
CA HIS A 373 -0.33 -8.01 5.36
C HIS A 373 -1.03 -8.16 4.00
N ALA A 374 -2.32 -7.82 3.93
CA ALA A 374 -3.12 -7.75 2.70
C ALA A 374 -3.37 -6.29 2.27
N ASN A 375 -2.58 -5.35 2.80
CA ASN A 375 -2.68 -3.91 2.54
C ASN A 375 -4.02 -3.29 2.98
N MET A 376 -4.78 -3.93 3.88
CA MET A 376 -6.01 -3.35 4.41
C MET A 376 -5.67 -2.36 5.50
N SER A 377 -6.43 -1.27 5.57
CA SER A 377 -6.13 -0.19 6.50
C SER A 377 -6.30 -0.62 7.95
N VAL A 378 -5.49 -0.03 8.82
CA VAL A 378 -5.52 -0.20 10.26
C VAL A 378 -5.53 1.19 10.87
N ASN A 379 -6.63 1.55 11.51
CA ASN A 379 -6.79 2.80 12.25
C ASN A 379 -7.98 2.75 13.21
N GLY A 380 -7.99 3.68 14.17
CA GLY A 380 -9.14 3.92 15.04
C GLY A 380 -9.38 2.88 16.13
N MET A 381 -8.42 1.96 16.35
CA MET A 381 -8.42 0.96 17.42
C MET A 381 -7.06 0.93 18.13
N ASN A 382 -7.07 0.58 19.41
CA ASN A 382 -5.83 0.24 20.11
C ASN A 382 -5.35 -1.19 19.79
N ALA A 383 -4.16 -1.55 20.25
CA ALA A 383 -3.54 -2.83 19.95
C ALA A 383 -4.37 -4.03 20.41
N ALA A 384 -4.93 -3.98 21.62
CA ALA A 384 -5.75 -5.07 22.16
C ALA A 384 -7.06 -5.26 21.36
N GLU A 385 -7.76 -4.17 21.07
CA GLU A 385 -8.99 -4.15 20.27
C GLU A 385 -8.76 -4.69 18.87
N TYR A 386 -7.72 -4.18 18.20
CA TYR A 386 -7.40 -4.57 16.83
C TYR A 386 -7.03 -6.06 16.75
N HIS A 387 -6.17 -6.54 17.66
CA HIS A 387 -5.80 -7.97 17.71
C HIS A 387 -7.03 -8.86 17.87
N ALA A 388 -7.92 -8.54 18.82
CA ALA A 388 -9.14 -9.31 19.03
C ALA A 388 -10.08 -9.26 17.79
N ALA A 389 -10.20 -8.09 17.15
CA ALA A 389 -11.02 -7.94 15.95
C ALA A 389 -10.44 -8.71 14.74
N TYR A 390 -9.13 -8.66 14.56
CA TYR A 390 -8.41 -9.38 13.51
C TYR A 390 -8.62 -10.90 13.63
N HIS A 391 -8.45 -11.48 14.82
CA HIS A 391 -8.64 -12.93 15.01
C HIS A 391 -10.10 -13.38 14.87
N ARG A 392 -11.08 -12.52 15.17
CA ARG A 392 -12.50 -12.81 14.87
C ARG A 392 -12.80 -12.80 13.38
N ALA A 393 -12.18 -11.88 12.63
CA ALA A 393 -12.38 -11.77 11.18
C ALA A 393 -11.61 -12.82 10.38
N GLY A 394 -10.48 -13.30 10.91
CA GLY A 394 -9.59 -14.24 10.24
C GLY A 394 -8.51 -13.57 9.39
N GLY A 395 -7.35 -14.22 9.31
CA GLY A 395 -6.15 -13.68 8.66
C GLY A 395 -5.99 -14.02 7.17
N ASP A 396 -7.06 -14.41 6.46
CA ASP A 396 -6.96 -14.80 5.05
C ASP A 396 -6.48 -13.62 4.17
N PRO A 397 -5.37 -13.74 3.42
CA PRO A 397 -4.92 -12.68 2.50
C PRO A 397 -5.90 -12.36 1.37
N LEU A 398 -6.85 -13.25 1.06
CA LEU A 398 -7.87 -13.07 0.03
C LEU A 398 -9.14 -12.37 0.52
N ALA A 399 -9.38 -12.33 1.83
CA ALA A 399 -10.52 -11.64 2.41
C ALA A 399 -10.26 -10.13 2.57
N ALA A 400 -11.25 -9.31 2.24
CA ALA A 400 -11.29 -7.92 2.64
C ALA A 400 -11.58 -7.81 4.13
N ARG A 401 -10.80 -6.98 4.83
CA ARG A 401 -11.01 -6.69 6.25
C ARG A 401 -11.31 -5.22 6.44
N HIS A 402 -12.54 -4.92 6.85
CA HIS A 402 -12.96 -3.56 7.19
C HIS A 402 -12.75 -3.30 8.68
N LEU A 403 -11.51 -3.47 9.16
CA LEU A 403 -11.11 -3.25 10.55
C LEU A 403 -10.53 -1.84 10.75
N TYR A 404 -11.25 -0.85 10.22
CA TYR A 404 -10.81 0.54 10.19
C TYR A 404 -12.02 1.49 10.14
N ARG A 405 -11.81 2.75 10.55
CA ARG A 405 -12.81 3.82 10.39
C ARG A 405 -12.71 4.48 9.01
N ARG A 406 -11.50 4.58 8.48
CA ARG A 406 -11.20 5.21 7.18
C ARG A 406 -10.23 4.34 6.38
N SER A 407 -10.41 4.29 5.06
CA SER A 407 -9.51 3.57 4.17
C SER A 407 -8.28 4.43 3.86
N LEU A 408 -7.10 3.87 4.11
CA LEU A 408 -5.86 4.24 3.43
C LEU A 408 -6.05 3.98 1.93
N ARG A 409 -5.76 4.99 1.13
CA ARG A 409 -5.64 4.85 -0.32
C ARG A 409 -4.26 5.37 -0.71
N PHE A 410 -3.49 4.49 -1.34
CA PHE A 410 -2.19 4.81 -1.93
C PHE A 410 -2.36 5.43 -3.31
#